data_AF-A0A8T6V6C8-F1
#
_entry.id   AF-A0A8T6V6C8-F1
#
_cell.length_a   1.000
_cell.length_b   1.000
_cell.length_c   1.000
_cell.angle_alpha   90.00
_cell.angle_beta   90.00
_cell.angle_gamma   90.00
#
_symmetry.space_group_name_H-M   'P 1'
#
loop_
_entity.id
_entity.type
_entity.pdbx_description
1 polymer ?
#
loop_
_entity_poly.entity_id
_entity_poly.type
_entity_poly.pdbx_seq_one_letter_code
_entity_poly.pdbx_strand_id
1 'polypeptide(L)'
;EAGIIYNRLRDADSLQTVGFDISNLFYGHNIKPGSFMLKDTAMSGSDGAFGITLRDDGHGNIYRADAEGTHATWSTVGNIFYNEGLVLLKSPQLFFFGTEGYEMSFKGVNNIHVLSVDCYAKSFNLVSSSNTSYSHLLKADEDLKNNQDDRYVYITSINIHDEDMNIIGKSQLAQPILKRSSDSMLFKWKLDF
;
A
#
# COMPACT_ATOMS: atom_id res chain seq x y z
N GLU A 1 -21.57 -6.70 -18.92
CA GLU A 1 -23.01 -6.90 -19.14
C GLU A 1 -23.75 -6.52 -17.87
N ALA A 2 -24.56 -5.47 -17.90
CA ALA A 2 -25.38 -5.07 -16.77
C ALA A 2 -26.63 -5.96 -16.74
N GLY A 3 -26.76 -6.79 -15.70
CA GLY A 3 -27.89 -7.70 -15.53
C GLY A 3 -29.17 -6.95 -15.16
N ILE A 4 -29.98 -6.59 -16.15
CA ILE A 4 -31.34 -6.12 -15.93
C ILE A 4 -32.24 -7.35 -15.69
N ILE A 5 -32.50 -7.69 -14.42
CA ILE A 5 -33.55 -8.67 -14.07
C ILE A 5 -34.89 -7.93 -14.03
N TYR A 6 -35.51 -7.75 -15.19
CA TYR A 6 -36.88 -7.21 -15.32
C TYR A 6 -37.91 -8.28 -15.75
N ASN A 7 -37.48 -9.38 -16.38
CA ASN A 7 -38.40 -10.25 -17.12
C ASN A 7 -38.99 -11.45 -16.36
N ARG A 8 -39.13 -11.40 -15.02
CA ARG A 8 -39.72 -12.53 -14.25
C ARG A 8 -40.90 -12.20 -13.35
N LEU A 9 -41.14 -10.95 -12.95
CA LEU A 9 -42.11 -10.69 -11.86
C LEU A 9 -43.43 -10.00 -12.24
N ARG A 10 -43.56 -9.35 -13.42
CA ARG A 10 -44.83 -8.79 -13.93
C ARG A 10 -45.75 -8.14 -12.86
N ASP A 11 -45.15 -7.46 -11.87
CA ASP A 11 -45.86 -6.69 -10.85
C ASP A 11 -45.04 -5.44 -10.46
N ALA A 12 -45.73 -4.34 -10.19
CA ALA A 12 -45.31 -2.97 -10.52
C ALA A 12 -45.00 -2.05 -9.33
N ASP A 13 -44.29 -2.54 -8.32
CA ASP A 13 -43.62 -1.68 -7.33
C ASP A 13 -42.09 -1.86 -7.46
N SER A 14 -41.54 -1.31 -8.55
CA SER A 14 -40.13 -1.49 -8.90
C SER A 14 -39.22 -0.66 -7.99
N LEU A 15 -38.74 -1.25 -6.90
CA LEU A 15 -37.54 -0.78 -6.21
C LEU A 15 -36.33 -1.07 -7.11
N GLN A 16 -36.07 -0.14 -8.04
CA GLN A 16 -34.92 -0.20 -8.92
C GLN A 16 -33.66 0.08 -8.09
N THR A 17 -32.92 -0.98 -7.80
CA THR A 17 -31.63 -0.94 -7.10
C THR A 17 -30.53 -1.06 -8.13
N VAL A 18 -29.48 -0.25 -8.02
CA VAL A 18 -28.32 -0.30 -8.93
C VAL A 18 -27.17 -0.96 -8.19
N GLY A 19 -26.55 -1.97 -8.80
CA GLY A 19 -25.41 -2.69 -8.25
C GLY A 19 -24.16 -2.50 -9.10
N PHE A 20 -23.02 -2.26 -8.47
CA PHE A 20 -21.70 -2.31 -9.10
C PHE A 20 -20.87 -3.41 -8.46
N ASP A 21 -20.13 -4.12 -9.30
CA ASP A 21 -19.20 -5.16 -8.91
C ASP A 21 -17.79 -4.71 -9.31
N ILE A 22 -16.89 -4.68 -8.32
CA ILE A 22 -15.49 -4.30 -8.47
C ILE A 22 -14.68 -5.58 -8.38
N SER A 23 -13.91 -5.88 -9.43
CA SER A 23 -13.02 -7.04 -9.38
C SER A 23 -11.93 -6.85 -8.32
N ASN A 24 -11.65 -7.92 -7.56
CA ASN A 24 -10.55 -7.99 -6.60
C ASN A 24 -9.17 -7.71 -7.21
N LEU A 25 -9.01 -7.83 -8.54
CA LEU A 25 -7.79 -7.44 -9.25
C LEU A 25 -7.42 -5.97 -9.01
N PHE A 26 -8.41 -5.09 -8.80
CA PHE A 26 -8.18 -3.66 -8.61
C PHE A 26 -7.89 -3.26 -7.16
N TYR A 27 -8.48 -3.95 -6.18
CA TYR A 27 -8.32 -3.58 -4.76
C TYR A 27 -7.47 -4.54 -3.93
N GLY A 28 -7.13 -5.71 -4.46
CA GLY A 28 -6.33 -6.69 -3.75
C GLY A 28 -7.11 -7.43 -2.67
N HIS A 29 -6.78 -7.15 -1.41
CA HIS A 29 -7.40 -7.79 -0.24
C HIS A 29 -8.76 -7.18 0.08
N ASN A 30 -8.83 -5.86 0.21
CA ASN A 30 -10.07 -5.13 0.46
C ASN A 30 -9.96 -3.69 -0.03
N ILE A 31 -11.10 -3.06 -0.31
CA ILE A 31 -11.19 -1.63 -0.55
C ILE A 31 -10.95 -0.90 0.79
N LYS A 32 -10.11 0.14 0.78
CA LYS A 32 -9.83 0.95 1.96
C LYS A 32 -11.09 1.74 2.35
N PRO A 33 -11.62 1.58 3.58
CA PRO A 33 -12.76 2.37 4.03
C PRO A 33 -12.45 3.88 4.03
N GLY A 34 -13.42 4.68 3.62
CA GLY A 34 -13.35 6.13 3.45
C GLY A 34 -12.62 6.59 2.18
N SER A 35 -12.30 5.66 1.26
CA SER A 35 -11.59 6.00 0.01
C SER A 35 -12.46 5.90 -1.24
N PHE A 36 -13.68 5.38 -1.13
CA PHE A 36 -14.53 5.07 -2.26
C PHE A 36 -15.29 6.32 -2.72
N MET A 37 -15.28 6.54 -4.04
CA MET A 37 -16.01 7.59 -4.71
C MET A 37 -16.59 7.06 -6.00
N LEU A 38 -17.85 7.39 -6.24
CA LEU A 38 -18.57 7.04 -7.45
C LEU A 38 -19.25 8.29 -7.99
N LYS A 39 -18.94 8.65 -9.23
CA LYS A 39 -19.43 9.87 -9.87
C LYS A 39 -20.18 9.51 -11.15
N ASP A 40 -21.40 10.01 -11.27
CA ASP A 40 -22.12 10.00 -12.53
C ASP A 40 -21.63 11.18 -13.39
N THR A 41 -21.12 10.88 -14.59
CA THR A 41 -20.49 11.87 -15.47
C THR A 41 -21.47 12.46 -16.48
N ALA A 42 -22.62 11.83 -16.69
CA ALA A 42 -23.59 12.24 -17.70
C ALA A 42 -25.00 11.89 -17.23
N MET A 43 -25.60 12.79 -16.44
CA MET A 43 -27.04 12.69 -16.20
C MET A 43 -27.78 13.06 -17.49
N SER A 44 -28.65 12.15 -17.96
CA SER A 44 -29.46 12.37 -19.16
C SER A 44 -30.20 13.70 -19.11
N GLY A 45 -30.03 14.53 -20.14
CA GLY A 45 -30.66 15.87 -20.24
C GLY A 45 -29.94 17.01 -19.50
N SER A 46 -28.77 16.76 -18.90
CA SER A 46 -27.99 17.80 -18.19
C SER A 46 -26.85 18.44 -19.00
N ASP A 47 -26.52 17.92 -20.19
CA ASP A 47 -25.36 18.35 -21.00
C ASP A 47 -24.03 18.42 -20.21
N GLY A 48 -23.89 17.56 -19.19
CA GLY A 48 -22.73 17.54 -18.29
C GLY A 48 -22.71 18.64 -17.22
N ALA A 49 -23.74 19.48 -17.12
CA ALA A 49 -23.84 20.54 -16.12
C ALA A 49 -24.14 20.03 -14.70
N PHE A 50 -24.75 18.84 -14.58
CA PHE A 50 -25.10 18.23 -13.30
C PHE A 50 -24.51 16.83 -13.19
N GLY A 51 -23.64 16.63 -12.21
CA GLY A 51 -23.13 15.32 -11.81
C GLY A 51 -23.63 14.93 -10.42
N ILE A 52 -23.77 13.64 -10.16
CA ILE A 52 -24.03 13.10 -8.82
C ILE A 52 -22.77 12.40 -8.33
N THR A 53 -22.24 12.85 -7.21
CA THR A 53 -21.08 12.28 -6.54
C THR A 53 -21.53 11.56 -5.29
N LEU A 54 -21.18 10.29 -5.18
CA LEU A 54 -21.42 9.44 -4.03
C LEU A 54 -20.09 9.08 -3.39
N ARG A 55 -20.06 9.06 -2.05
CA ARG A 55 -18.89 8.67 -1.26
C ARG A 55 -19.28 7.74 -0.14
N ASP A 56 -18.32 6.95 0.31
CA ASP A 56 -18.52 6.10 1.48
C ASP A 56 -18.19 6.82 2.79
N ASP A 57 -18.83 6.40 3.88
CA ASP A 57 -18.63 6.94 5.23
C ASP A 57 -17.53 6.20 6.04
N GLY A 58 -16.85 5.23 5.43
CA GLY A 58 -15.89 4.34 6.09
C GLY A 58 -16.51 3.22 6.94
N HIS A 59 -17.83 3.14 7.04
CA HIS A 59 -18.57 2.16 7.84
C HIS A 59 -19.53 1.32 6.98
N GLY A 60 -19.34 1.35 5.66
CA GLY A 60 -20.13 0.57 4.70
C GLY A 60 -21.40 1.25 4.20
N ASN A 61 -21.65 2.52 4.56
CA ASN A 61 -22.73 3.30 3.95
C ASN A 61 -22.20 4.22 2.86
N ILE A 62 -23.06 4.51 1.90
CA ILE A 62 -22.81 5.46 0.83
C ILE A 62 -23.77 6.63 0.99
N TYR A 63 -23.26 7.84 0.89
CA TYR A 63 -24.04 9.07 0.99
C TYR A 63 -23.74 9.98 -0.22
N ARG A 64 -24.60 10.97 -0.44
CA ARG A 64 -24.45 11.95 -1.51
C ARG A 64 -23.51 13.07 -1.09
N ALA A 65 -22.49 13.35 -1.91
CA ALA A 65 -21.37 14.24 -1.62
C ALA A 65 -21.27 15.43 -2.59
N ASP A 66 -22.41 15.96 -3.05
CA ASP A 66 -22.48 17.08 -4.01
C ASP A 66 -22.47 18.47 -3.34
N ALA A 67 -22.48 18.54 -2.00
CA ALA A 67 -22.47 19.82 -1.30
C ALA A 67 -21.05 20.39 -1.21
N GLU A 68 -20.88 21.71 -1.36
CA GLU A 68 -19.57 22.37 -1.18
C GLU A 68 -19.07 22.33 0.28
N GLY A 69 -20.00 22.19 1.24
CA GLY A 69 -19.71 22.17 2.68
C GLY A 69 -19.74 20.79 3.33
N THR A 70 -20.06 20.72 4.62
CA THR A 70 -20.15 19.46 5.36
C THR A 70 -21.20 18.53 4.77
N HIS A 71 -20.80 17.31 4.40
CA HIS A 71 -21.71 16.34 3.83
C HIS A 71 -22.56 15.63 4.90
N ALA A 72 -23.81 15.34 4.56
CA ALA A 72 -24.74 14.61 5.41
C ALA A 72 -24.47 13.08 5.34
N THR A 73 -23.41 12.62 6.02
CA THR A 73 -23.00 11.21 6.02
C THR A 73 -24.07 10.25 6.57
N TRP A 74 -25.00 10.76 7.39
CA TRP A 74 -26.13 10.00 7.92
C TRP A 74 -27.23 9.71 6.89
N SER A 75 -27.26 10.44 5.76
CA SER A 75 -28.25 10.25 4.70
C SER A 75 -27.77 9.16 3.73
N THR A 76 -27.98 7.91 4.13
CA THR A 76 -27.55 6.75 3.34
C THR A 76 -28.42 6.54 2.10
N VAL A 77 -27.77 6.37 0.95
CA VAL A 77 -28.40 6.04 -0.34
C VAL A 77 -28.03 4.64 -0.82
N GLY A 78 -27.11 3.97 -0.13
CA GLY A 78 -26.56 2.68 -0.53
C GLY A 78 -25.55 2.12 0.45
N ASN A 79 -24.99 0.96 0.11
CA ASN A 79 -23.95 0.30 0.90
C ASN A 79 -22.79 -0.14 0.02
N ILE A 80 -21.61 -0.22 0.64
CA ILE A 80 -20.41 -0.82 0.06
C ILE A 80 -19.92 -1.96 0.96
N PHE A 81 -19.59 -3.07 0.33
CA PHE A 81 -19.00 -4.25 0.96
C PHE A 81 -17.53 -4.30 0.57
N TYR A 82 -16.68 -3.76 1.46
CA TYR A 82 -15.27 -3.49 1.15
C TYR A 82 -14.44 -4.72 0.81
N ASN A 83 -14.78 -5.88 1.38
CA ASN A 83 -14.03 -7.12 1.17
C ASN A 83 -14.50 -7.84 -0.11
N GLU A 84 -15.77 -7.66 -0.47
CA GLU A 84 -16.41 -8.32 -1.60
C GLU A 84 -16.31 -7.49 -2.88
N GLY A 85 -16.03 -6.18 -2.78
CA GLY A 85 -16.02 -5.28 -3.93
C GLY A 85 -17.41 -4.96 -4.46
N LEU A 86 -18.46 -5.19 -3.66
CA LEU A 86 -19.84 -4.96 -4.07
C LEU A 86 -20.35 -3.61 -3.58
N VAL A 87 -21.00 -2.86 -4.47
CA VAL A 87 -21.63 -1.57 -4.20
C VAL A 87 -23.10 -1.67 -4.56
N LEU A 88 -23.98 -1.30 -3.64
CA LEU A 88 -25.43 -1.37 -3.82
C LEU A 88 -26.09 -0.01 -3.54
N LEU A 89 -26.66 0.60 -4.57
CA LEU A 89 -27.47 1.82 -4.45
C LEU A 89 -28.93 1.44 -4.32
N LYS A 90 -29.49 1.67 -3.13
CA LYS A 90 -30.86 1.26 -2.76
C LYS A 90 -31.87 2.38 -2.89
N SER A 91 -31.41 3.63 -3.00
CA SER A 91 -32.29 4.78 -3.06
C SER A 91 -33.02 4.84 -4.41
N PRO A 92 -34.37 4.87 -4.43
CA PRO A 92 -35.13 4.90 -5.68
C PRO A 92 -34.81 6.10 -6.56
N GLN A 93 -34.32 7.21 -6.01
CA GLN A 93 -33.92 8.40 -6.78
C GLN A 93 -32.64 8.21 -7.61
N LEU A 94 -31.92 7.11 -7.42
CA LEU A 94 -30.65 6.81 -8.11
C LEU A 94 -30.78 5.64 -9.09
N PHE A 95 -32.00 5.28 -9.49
CA PHE A 95 -32.25 4.15 -10.39
C PHE A 95 -31.55 4.27 -11.75
N PHE A 96 -31.31 5.50 -12.20
CA PHE A 96 -30.66 5.81 -13.48
C PHE A 96 -29.13 5.89 -13.39
N PHE A 97 -28.55 5.78 -12.18
CA PHE A 97 -27.14 6.07 -11.95
C PHE A 97 -26.24 5.15 -12.79
N GLY A 98 -25.35 5.75 -13.57
CA GLY A 98 -24.41 5.00 -14.43
C GLY A 98 -25.00 4.43 -15.72
N THR A 99 -26.22 4.83 -16.11
CA THR A 99 -26.85 4.40 -17.38
C THR A 99 -26.09 4.93 -18.61
N GLU A 100 -25.66 6.20 -18.58
CA GLU A 100 -24.91 6.82 -19.69
C GLU A 100 -23.39 6.77 -19.46
N GLY A 101 -22.95 6.83 -18.21
CA GLY A 101 -21.55 6.71 -17.84
C GLY A 101 -21.33 6.92 -16.35
N TYR A 102 -20.25 6.38 -15.82
CA TYR A 102 -19.83 6.62 -14.45
C TYR A 102 -18.31 6.52 -14.33
N GLU A 103 -17.77 7.21 -13.33
CA GLU A 103 -16.38 7.13 -12.91
C GLU A 103 -16.33 6.62 -11.48
N MET A 104 -15.45 5.67 -11.21
CA MET A 104 -15.26 5.07 -9.90
C MET A 104 -13.80 5.19 -9.47
N SER A 105 -13.58 5.65 -8.24
CA SER A 105 -12.25 5.81 -7.65
C SER A 105 -12.23 5.23 -6.24
N PHE A 106 -11.20 4.45 -5.92
CA PHE A 106 -11.00 3.85 -4.61
C PHE A 106 -9.52 3.51 -4.40
N LYS A 107 -9.13 3.24 -3.15
CA LYS A 107 -7.80 2.72 -2.82
C LYS A 107 -7.91 1.27 -2.38
N GLY A 108 -7.16 0.38 -3.04
CA GLY A 108 -6.98 -1.00 -2.61
C GLY A 108 -6.02 -1.14 -1.44
N VAL A 109 -6.18 -2.20 -0.66
CA VAL A 109 -5.23 -2.63 0.37
C VAL A 109 -4.63 -3.95 -0.07
N ASN A 110 -3.31 -3.98 -0.18
CA ASN A 110 -2.54 -5.19 -0.46
C ASN A 110 -1.63 -5.50 0.72
N ASN A 111 -1.61 -6.77 1.13
CA ASN A 111 -0.64 -7.25 2.09
C ASN A 111 0.66 -7.52 1.35
N ILE A 112 1.73 -6.82 1.73
CA ILE A 112 3.08 -7.07 1.24
C ILE A 112 3.76 -7.96 2.28
N HIS A 113 4.22 -9.13 1.86
CA HIS A 113 4.98 -10.02 2.71
C HIS A 113 6.46 -9.62 2.62
N VAL A 114 7.10 -9.42 3.77
CA VAL A 114 8.50 -8.98 3.84
C VAL A 114 9.28 -9.91 4.76
N LEU A 115 10.38 -10.47 4.26
CA LEU A 115 11.39 -11.12 5.10
C LEU A 115 12.36 -10.05 5.61
N SER A 116 12.54 -9.98 6.93
CA SER A 116 13.53 -9.12 7.57
C SER A 116 14.57 -9.96 8.30
N VAL A 117 15.84 -9.76 7.96
CA VAL A 117 16.99 -10.40 8.62
C VAL A 117 17.82 -9.32 9.31
N ASP A 118 18.00 -9.46 10.62
CA ASP A 118 18.76 -8.54 11.45
C ASP A 118 20.22 -9.04 11.59
N CYS A 119 21.13 -8.40 10.86
CA CYS A 119 22.55 -8.74 10.83
C CYS A 119 23.34 -7.89 11.84
N TYR A 120 23.73 -8.50 12.96
CA TYR A 120 24.46 -7.82 14.03
C TYR A 120 25.98 -7.85 13.82
N ALA A 121 26.59 -6.67 13.75
CA ALA A 121 28.03 -6.48 13.85
C ALA A 121 28.37 -5.97 15.26
N LYS A 122 28.47 -6.89 16.22
CA LYS A 122 28.76 -6.56 17.63
C LYS A 122 30.15 -5.92 17.78
N SER A 123 30.35 -5.23 18.90
CA SER A 123 31.69 -4.79 19.32
C SER A 123 32.63 -5.99 19.41
N PHE A 124 33.88 -5.78 19.03
CA PHE A 124 34.97 -6.76 18.92
C PHE A 124 34.78 -7.88 17.89
N ASN A 125 33.69 -7.88 17.13
CA ASN A 125 33.49 -8.78 15.99
C ASN A 125 33.79 -8.07 14.67
N LEU A 126 34.14 -8.87 13.64
CA LEU A 126 34.40 -8.39 12.27
C LEU A 126 35.49 -7.31 12.23
N VAL A 127 36.61 -7.55 12.91
CA VAL A 127 37.73 -6.58 13.05
C VAL A 127 38.90 -6.84 12.09
N SER A 128 38.76 -7.79 11.19
CA SER A 128 39.73 -8.13 10.15
C SER A 128 39.04 -8.38 8.83
N SER A 129 39.80 -8.25 7.73
CA SER A 129 39.31 -8.52 6.38
C SER A 129 40.30 -9.39 5.63
N SER A 130 39.78 -10.28 4.78
CA SER A 130 40.57 -11.10 3.85
C SER A 130 40.80 -10.43 2.50
N ASN A 131 40.35 -9.19 2.32
CA ASN A 131 40.57 -8.43 1.08
C ASN A 131 42.07 -8.08 0.93
N THR A 132 42.65 -8.29 -0.24
CA THR A 132 44.06 -7.97 -0.52
C THR A 132 44.39 -6.49 -0.33
N SER A 133 43.42 -5.58 -0.49
CA SER A 133 43.61 -4.14 -0.23
C SER A 133 43.58 -3.79 1.26
N TYR A 134 43.15 -4.71 2.12
CA TYR A 134 43.17 -4.50 3.56
C TYR A 134 44.60 -4.64 4.08
N SER A 135 45.05 -3.60 4.80
CA SER A 135 46.36 -3.58 5.44
C SER A 135 46.20 -3.19 6.89
N HIS A 136 46.74 -4.02 7.79
CA HIS A 136 46.79 -3.74 9.22
C HIS A 136 47.66 -2.53 9.60
N LEU A 137 48.43 -2.01 8.63
CA LEU A 137 49.28 -0.83 8.80
C LEU A 137 48.50 0.47 8.56
N LEU A 138 47.32 0.40 7.93
CA LEU A 138 46.44 1.55 7.77
C LEU A 138 45.73 1.80 9.10
N LYS A 139 46.14 2.86 9.78
CA LYS A 139 45.56 3.33 11.04
C LYS A 139 44.76 4.60 10.80
N ALA A 140 43.75 4.82 11.64
CA ALA A 140 43.06 6.10 11.66
C ALA A 140 44.03 7.16 12.15
N ASP A 141 43.93 8.38 11.61
CA ASP A 141 44.85 9.48 11.88
C ASP A 141 45.13 9.66 13.39
N GLU A 142 46.41 9.74 13.75
CA GLU A 142 46.90 9.78 15.15
C GLU A 142 46.65 11.16 15.82
N ASP A 143 46.12 12.14 15.07
CA ASP A 143 45.96 13.53 15.53
C ASP A 143 44.85 13.73 16.59
N LEU A 144 44.07 12.67 16.90
CA LEU A 144 43.16 12.62 18.05
C LEU A 144 43.84 11.90 19.22
N LYS A 145 44.61 12.65 20.02
CA LYS A 145 45.41 12.25 21.21
C LYS A 145 44.72 11.37 22.27
N ASN A 146 43.46 10.96 22.08
CA ASN A 146 42.67 10.17 23.03
C ASN A 146 41.99 8.95 22.41
N ASN A 147 42.28 8.61 21.15
CA ASN A 147 41.76 7.37 20.53
C ASN A 147 42.70 6.20 20.84
N GLN A 148 42.18 5.16 21.49
CA GLN A 148 42.89 3.90 21.71
C GLN A 148 42.50 2.81 20.69
N ASP A 149 41.55 3.11 19.79
CA ASP A 149 41.00 2.19 18.79
C ASP A 149 41.34 2.65 17.36
N ASP A 150 42.61 2.46 17.01
CA ASP A 150 43.18 2.86 15.73
C ASP A 150 42.83 1.90 14.59
N ARG A 151 42.31 0.72 14.92
CA ARG A 151 41.97 -0.33 13.97
C ARG A 151 40.52 -0.19 13.51
N TYR A 152 40.34 -0.20 12.20
CA TYR A 152 39.02 -0.15 11.59
C TYR A 152 38.97 -1.05 10.35
N VAL A 153 37.76 -1.47 10.01
CA VAL A 153 37.45 -2.14 8.76
C VAL A 153 36.34 -1.40 8.04
N TYR A 154 36.19 -1.65 6.74
CA TYR A 154 35.04 -1.19 5.98
C TYR A 154 34.11 -2.37 5.70
N ILE A 155 32.84 -2.19 6.05
CA ILE A 155 31.76 -3.07 5.61
C ILE A 155 31.29 -2.56 4.25
N THR A 156 31.50 -3.36 3.21
CA THR A 156 31.15 -3.02 1.82
C THR A 156 29.93 -3.79 1.33
N SER A 157 29.74 -5.01 1.82
CA SER A 157 28.66 -5.89 1.41
C SER A 157 28.24 -6.81 2.54
N ILE A 158 27.00 -7.28 2.47
CA ILE A 158 26.38 -8.20 3.41
C ILE A 158 25.97 -9.42 2.58
N ASN A 159 26.49 -10.58 2.95
CA ASN A 159 26.11 -11.86 2.36
C ASN A 159 25.24 -12.62 3.38
N ILE A 160 24.15 -13.18 2.90
CA ILE A 160 23.29 -14.11 3.63
C ILE A 160 23.64 -15.51 3.14
N HIS A 161 23.90 -16.41 4.08
CA HIS A 161 24.31 -17.78 3.81
C HIS A 161 23.24 -18.77 4.25
N ASP A 162 23.16 -19.92 3.57
CA ASP A 162 22.42 -21.10 4.05
C ASP A 162 23.24 -21.92 5.06
N GLU A 163 22.69 -23.06 5.51
CA GLU A 163 23.35 -23.97 6.47
C GLU A 163 24.65 -24.58 5.93
N ASP A 164 24.76 -24.71 4.60
CA ASP A 164 25.92 -25.25 3.89
C ASP A 164 26.94 -24.16 3.49
N MET A 165 26.76 -22.92 3.98
CA MET A 165 27.58 -21.74 3.69
C MET A 165 27.51 -21.19 2.26
N ASN A 166 26.53 -21.61 1.44
CA ASN A 166 26.29 -21.02 0.13
C ASN A 166 25.65 -19.63 0.28
N ILE A 167 25.98 -18.71 -0.63
CA ILE A 167 25.41 -17.35 -0.62
C ILE A 167 24.02 -17.39 -1.26
N ILE A 168 22.98 -17.16 -0.45
CA ILE A 168 21.57 -17.09 -0.90
C ILE A 168 21.08 -15.65 -1.08
N GLY A 169 21.81 -14.67 -0.55
CA GLY A 169 21.53 -13.26 -0.71
C GLY A 169 22.78 -12.41 -0.63
N LYS A 170 22.90 -11.40 -1.49
CA LYS A 170 24.03 -10.48 -1.47
C LYS A 170 23.53 -9.05 -1.64
N SER A 171 23.93 -8.18 -0.72
CA SER A 171 23.66 -6.75 -0.80
C SER A 171 24.94 -5.97 -0.73
N GLN A 172 25.14 -5.08 -1.69
CA GLN A 172 26.29 -4.20 -1.74
C GLN A 172 25.88 -2.81 -1.28
N LEU A 173 26.64 -2.25 -0.34
CA LEU A 173 26.39 -0.90 0.16
C LEU A 173 26.92 0.10 -0.87
N ALA A 174 26.11 1.12 -1.16
CA ALA A 174 26.51 2.19 -2.07
C ALA A 174 27.74 2.96 -1.56
N GLN A 175 27.82 3.12 -0.24
CA GLN A 175 28.97 3.69 0.45
C GLN A 175 29.45 2.70 1.51
N PRO A 176 30.74 2.33 1.52
CA PRO A 176 31.30 1.48 2.56
C PRO A 176 31.19 2.15 3.92
N ILE A 177 30.79 1.39 4.93
CA ILE A 177 30.64 1.90 6.29
C ILE A 177 31.86 1.51 7.11
N LEU A 178 32.52 2.50 7.72
CA LEU A 178 33.63 2.27 8.63
C LEU A 178 33.12 1.69 9.95
N LYS A 179 33.74 0.61 10.41
CA LYS A 179 33.49 -0.02 11.71
C LYS A 179 34.80 -0.12 12.49
N ARG A 180 34.83 0.43 13.70
CA ARG A 180 35.95 0.24 14.66
C ARG A 180 35.73 -0.99 15.54
N SER A 181 36.74 -1.35 16.32
CA SER A 181 36.66 -2.52 17.21
C SER A 181 35.57 -2.34 18.27
N SER A 182 35.46 -1.15 18.84
CA SER A 182 34.48 -0.80 19.87
C SER A 182 33.05 -0.61 19.33
N ASP A 183 32.90 -0.29 18.04
CA ASP A 183 31.59 0.01 17.45
C ASP A 183 30.69 -1.22 17.35
N SER A 184 29.40 -1.04 17.69
CA SER A 184 28.33 -1.99 17.44
C SER A 184 27.37 -1.45 16.38
N MET A 185 27.05 -2.25 15.36
CA MET A 185 26.16 -1.85 14.26
C MET A 185 25.12 -2.93 13.98
N LEU A 186 23.94 -2.53 13.52
CA LEU A 186 22.87 -3.41 13.05
C LEU A 186 22.54 -3.08 11.60
N PHE A 187 22.64 -4.07 10.73
CA PHE A 187 22.16 -3.98 9.37
C PHE A 187 20.85 -4.76 9.25
N LYS A 188 19.76 -4.07 8.88
CA LYS A 188 18.48 -4.73 8.60
C LYS A 188 18.38 -5.00 7.12
N TRP A 189 18.45 -6.26 6.74
CA TRP A 189 18.23 -6.71 5.37
C TRP A 189 16.75 -7.04 5.19
N LYS A 190 16.12 -6.47 4.17
CA LYS A 190 14.69 -6.68 3.88
C LYS A 190 14.51 -7.15 2.45
N LEU A 191 13.64 -8.12 2.26
CA LEU A 191 13.21 -8.62 0.96
C LEU A 191 11.68 -8.65 0.91
N ASP A 192 11.13 -7.94 -0.07
CA ASP A 192 9.69 -7.91 -0.36
C ASP A 192 9.36 -9.05 -1.35
N PHE A 193 8.23 -9.73 -1.15
CA PHE A 193 7.72 -10.81 -2.03
C PHE A 193 6.48 -10.38 -2.80
#